data_AF-A0A2S5R4T5-F1
#
_entry.id   AF-A0A2S5R4T5-F1
#
_cell.length_a   1.000
_cell.length_b   1.000
_cell.length_c   1.000
_cell.angle_alpha   90.00
_cell.angle_beta   90.00
_cell.angle_gamma   90.00
#
_symmetry.space_group_name_H-M   'P 1'
#
loop_
_entity.id
_entity.type
_entity.pdbx_description
1 polymer ?
#
loop_
_entity_poly.entity_id
_entity_poly.type
_entity_poly.pdbx_seq_one_letter_code
_entity_poly.pdbx_strand_id
1 'polypeptide(L)'
;MKSDTLFKRHIHLYSGLFGLMIAIFINANVHAEGIAWESLSSEQQQTLSSMKDHWNTLPPKRQENLSKGANKWAAMNPEQREQTREKLNRFKNLSPEQKTLVKERMRQFKQLPPEKRKALRERWKNMDPEKKARFRERVKNMSPEQRKEMREKIQERRKNR
;
A
#
# COMPACT_ATOMS: atom_id res chain seq x y z
N MET A 1 -43.48 35.69 -35.64
CA MET A 1 -44.13 35.62 -36.96
C MET A 1 -43.24 34.76 -37.85
N LYS A 2 -43.76 33.60 -38.29
CA LYS A 2 -43.38 32.77 -39.47
C LYS A 2 -41.92 32.25 -39.54
N SER A 3 -41.72 30.95 -39.27
CA SER A 3 -41.63 29.81 -40.23
C SER A 3 -40.19 29.65 -40.73
N ASP A 4 -39.53 28.50 -40.60
CA ASP A 4 -39.75 27.31 -41.42
C ASP A 4 -39.44 26.01 -40.62
N THR A 5 -40.46 25.22 -40.31
CA THR A 5 -40.78 23.88 -40.86
C THR A 5 -39.66 22.83 -40.71
N LEU A 6 -39.75 21.92 -39.73
CA LEU A 6 -40.58 20.71 -39.75
C LEU A 6 -40.23 19.77 -40.92
N PHE A 7 -39.71 18.58 -40.63
CA PHE A 7 -40.50 17.34 -40.64
C PHE A 7 -39.60 16.10 -40.74
N LYS A 8 -39.49 15.40 -39.60
CA LYS A 8 -39.21 13.96 -39.54
C LYS A 8 -40.28 13.20 -40.33
N ARG A 9 -39.86 12.24 -41.17
CA ARG A 9 -40.43 10.86 -41.28
C ARG A 9 -40.04 10.23 -42.62
N HIS A 10 -39.48 9.03 -42.59
CA HIS A 10 -40.12 7.85 -43.20
C HIS A 10 -39.71 6.62 -42.36
N ILE A 11 -40.71 6.05 -41.70
CA ILE A 11 -40.72 4.71 -41.09
C ILE A 11 -41.27 3.75 -42.17
N HIS A 12 -40.96 2.45 -42.02
CA HIS A 12 -41.67 1.24 -42.53
C HIS A 12 -40.74 0.35 -43.39
N LEU A 13 -40.58 -0.97 -43.19
CA LEU A 13 -41.32 -1.98 -42.42
C LEU A 13 -40.44 -3.23 -42.16
N TYR A 14 -40.89 -4.04 -41.20
CA TYR A 14 -40.20 -5.13 -40.51
C TYR A 14 -40.15 -6.47 -41.27
N SER A 15 -39.07 -7.23 -41.10
CA SER A 15 -39.14 -8.70 -41.03
C SER A 15 -37.88 -9.28 -40.40
N GLY A 16 -38.01 -9.90 -39.23
CA GLY A 16 -37.13 -10.99 -38.79
C GLY A 16 -36.33 -10.75 -37.51
N LEU A 17 -36.73 -11.50 -36.48
CA LEU A 17 -35.94 -11.96 -35.34
C LEU A 17 -35.78 -11.01 -34.15
N PHE A 18 -36.69 -11.26 -33.20
CA PHE A 18 -36.53 -11.07 -31.77
C PHE A 18 -35.18 -11.68 -31.30
N GLY A 19 -34.18 -10.83 -31.11
CA GLY A 19 -32.84 -11.21 -30.67
C GLY A 19 -32.35 -10.26 -29.60
N LEU A 20 -32.94 -10.38 -28.41
CA LEU A 20 -32.35 -10.13 -27.10
C LEU A 20 -31.00 -9.37 -27.10
N MET A 21 -31.01 -8.05 -27.37
CA MET A 21 -29.87 -7.18 -27.11
C MET A 21 -29.83 -6.85 -25.62
N ILE A 22 -29.65 -7.87 -24.78
CA ILE A 22 -28.98 -7.71 -23.49
C ILE A 22 -27.52 -7.51 -23.89
N ALA A 23 -27.15 -6.26 -24.15
CA ALA A 23 -25.75 -5.88 -24.12
C ALA A 23 -25.30 -6.07 -22.67
N ILE A 24 -24.75 -7.26 -22.42
CA ILE A 24 -24.09 -7.64 -21.18
C ILE A 24 -23.03 -6.56 -20.95
N PHE A 25 -23.31 -5.64 -20.02
CA PHE A 25 -22.25 -4.95 -19.30
C PHE A 25 -21.47 -6.04 -18.56
N ILE A 26 -20.54 -6.69 -19.26
CA ILE A 26 -19.51 -7.48 -18.62
C ILE A 26 -18.72 -6.46 -17.83
N ASN A 27 -19.11 -6.28 -16.56
CA ASN A 27 -18.22 -5.79 -15.55
C ASN A 27 -17.05 -6.76 -15.56
N ALA A 28 -16.03 -6.45 -16.35
CA ALA A 28 -14.75 -7.12 -16.35
C ALA A 28 -14.04 -6.74 -15.05
N ASN A 29 -14.60 -7.16 -13.93
CA ASN A 29 -13.80 -7.51 -12.77
C ASN A 29 -13.05 -8.79 -13.17
N VAL A 30 -12.02 -8.62 -14.01
CA VAL A 30 -10.95 -9.62 -14.12
C VAL A 30 -10.25 -9.59 -12.78
N HIS A 31 -10.84 -10.26 -11.79
CA HIS A 31 -10.17 -10.55 -10.54
C HIS A 31 -9.03 -11.48 -10.93
N ALA A 32 -7.81 -10.95 -10.95
CA ALA A 32 -6.61 -11.78 -11.09
C ALA A 32 -6.76 -12.99 -10.16
N GLU A 33 -6.59 -14.21 -10.68
CA GLU A 33 -6.72 -15.41 -9.86
C GLU A 33 -5.79 -15.29 -8.65
N GLY A 34 -6.36 -15.48 -7.46
CA GLY A 34 -5.64 -15.39 -6.22
C GLY A 34 -4.60 -16.50 -6.07
N ILE A 35 -3.73 -16.40 -5.06
CA ILE A 35 -2.82 -17.49 -4.71
C ILE A 35 -3.65 -18.55 -3.97
N ALA A 36 -3.70 -19.79 -4.46
CA ALA A 36 -4.37 -20.88 -3.75
C ALA A 36 -3.64 -21.19 -2.43
N TRP A 37 -4.39 -21.44 -1.34
CA TRP A 37 -3.80 -21.79 -0.04
C TRP A 37 -2.85 -22.98 -0.12
N GLU A 38 -3.19 -23.99 -0.90
CA GLU A 38 -2.39 -25.21 -1.09
C GLU A 38 -1.11 -24.99 -1.90
N SER A 39 -0.98 -23.85 -2.59
CA SER A 39 0.24 -23.48 -3.31
C SER A 39 1.28 -22.78 -2.43
N LEU A 40 0.91 -22.42 -1.19
CA LEU A 40 1.84 -21.85 -0.21
C LEU A 40 2.79 -22.94 0.31
N SER A 41 4.06 -22.59 0.57
CA SER A 41 4.98 -23.52 1.21
C SER A 41 4.51 -23.89 2.62
N SER A 42 4.97 -25.02 3.17
CA SER A 42 4.61 -25.44 4.52
C SER A 42 4.94 -24.38 5.58
N GLU A 43 6.05 -23.66 5.44
CA GLU A 43 6.42 -22.56 6.35
C GLU A 43 5.48 -21.34 6.21
N GLN A 44 5.03 -21.06 4.99
CA GLN A 44 4.06 -20.00 4.74
C GLN A 44 2.70 -20.35 5.35
N GLN A 45 2.24 -21.59 5.16
CA GLN A 45 1.00 -22.10 5.76
C GLN A 45 1.08 -22.07 7.29
N GLN A 46 2.20 -22.50 7.88
CA GLN A 46 2.43 -22.44 9.33
C GLN A 46 2.33 -20.99 9.85
N THR A 47 2.96 -20.05 9.14
CA THR A 47 3.00 -18.63 9.54
C THR A 47 1.63 -17.95 9.38
N LEU A 48 0.85 -18.36 8.38
CA LEU A 48 -0.44 -17.78 8.03
C LEU A 48 -1.61 -18.63 8.52
N SER A 49 -1.40 -19.59 9.42
CA SER A 49 -2.39 -20.60 9.82
C SER A 49 -3.72 -19.99 10.29
N SER A 50 -3.68 -18.87 11.00
CA SER A 50 -4.86 -18.11 11.43
C SER A 50 -5.67 -17.50 10.28
N MET A 51 -5.13 -17.50 9.07
CA MET A 51 -5.74 -16.96 7.87
C MET A 51 -6.29 -18.03 6.92
N LYS A 52 -6.10 -19.32 7.24
CA LYS A 52 -6.49 -20.44 6.37
C LYS A 52 -7.96 -20.34 5.91
N ASP A 53 -8.88 -20.26 6.87
CA ASP A 53 -10.32 -20.34 6.59
C ASP A 53 -10.86 -19.16 5.76
N HIS A 54 -10.21 -18.01 5.84
CA HIS A 54 -10.61 -16.81 5.12
C HIS A 54 -9.63 -16.42 4.01
N TRP A 55 -8.66 -17.27 3.68
CA TRP A 55 -7.61 -16.93 2.71
C TRP A 55 -8.19 -16.56 1.35
N ASN A 56 -9.17 -17.33 0.89
CA ASN A 56 -9.83 -17.15 -0.41
C ASN A 56 -10.74 -15.91 -0.44
N THR A 57 -11.07 -15.30 0.71
CA THR A 57 -11.85 -14.04 0.76
C THR A 57 -10.95 -12.81 0.69
N LEU A 58 -9.64 -12.97 0.86
CA LEU A 58 -8.69 -11.88 0.76
C LEU A 58 -8.49 -11.48 -0.70
N PRO A 59 -8.45 -10.17 -1.03
CA PRO A 59 -8.10 -9.73 -2.38
C PRO A 59 -6.76 -10.33 -2.84
N PRO A 60 -6.59 -10.67 -4.13
CA PRO A 60 -5.37 -11.30 -4.66
C PRO A 60 -4.09 -10.55 -4.27
N LYS A 61 -4.11 -9.22 -4.31
CA LYS A 61 -2.97 -8.40 -3.90
C LYS A 61 -2.61 -8.57 -2.42
N ARG A 62 -3.61 -8.79 -1.57
CA ARG A 62 -3.42 -9.03 -0.13
C ARG A 62 -2.84 -10.42 0.11
N GLN A 63 -3.32 -11.44 -0.60
CA GLN A 63 -2.75 -12.78 -0.58
C GLN A 63 -1.27 -12.75 -0.98
N GLU A 64 -0.91 -12.08 -2.07
CA GLU A 64 0.48 -11.91 -2.52
C GLU A 64 1.36 -11.24 -1.46
N ASN A 65 0.88 -10.14 -0.85
CA ASN A 65 1.63 -9.44 0.19
C ASN A 65 1.84 -10.29 1.45
N LEU A 66 0.82 -11.05 1.85
CA LEU A 66 0.89 -11.96 3.01
C LEU A 66 1.84 -13.13 2.74
N SER A 67 1.75 -13.76 1.57
CA SER A 67 2.67 -14.82 1.14
C SER A 67 4.13 -14.36 1.14
N LYS A 68 4.41 -13.17 0.58
CA LYS A 68 5.75 -12.56 0.63
C LYS A 68 6.20 -12.22 2.06
N GLY A 69 5.28 -11.78 2.90
CA GLY A 69 5.54 -11.50 4.32
C GLY A 69 5.89 -12.77 5.10
N ALA A 70 5.15 -13.85 4.87
CA ALA A 70 5.35 -15.14 5.50
C ALA A 70 6.69 -15.77 5.09
N ASN A 71 7.07 -15.69 3.82
CA ASN A 71 8.39 -16.16 3.37
C ASN A 71 9.52 -15.40 4.09
N LYS A 72 9.41 -14.07 4.19
CA LYS A 72 10.40 -13.26 4.93
C LYS A 72 10.44 -13.62 6.41
N TRP A 73 9.28 -13.88 7.02
CA TRP A 73 9.18 -14.26 8.43
C TRP A 73 9.81 -15.64 8.70
N ALA A 74 9.57 -16.60 7.82
CA ALA A 74 10.16 -17.94 7.90
C ALA A 74 11.68 -17.87 7.85
N ALA A 75 12.25 -17.05 6.96
CA ALA A 75 13.69 -16.83 6.81
C ALA A 75 14.36 -16.05 7.96
N MET A 76 13.60 -15.49 8.92
CA MET A 76 14.16 -14.76 10.06
C MET A 76 14.59 -15.71 11.17
N ASN A 77 15.73 -15.40 11.80
CA ASN A 77 16.15 -16.04 13.05
C ASN A 77 15.29 -15.54 14.25
N PRO A 78 15.39 -16.18 15.44
CA PRO A 78 14.55 -15.81 16.59
C PRO A 78 14.66 -14.34 17.01
N GLU A 79 15.86 -13.76 17.01
CA GLU A 79 16.08 -12.36 17.38
C GLU A 79 15.44 -11.41 16.36
N GLN A 80 15.62 -11.68 15.06
CA GLN A 80 15.02 -10.90 13.98
C GLN A 80 13.49 -10.96 14.02
N ARG A 81 12.92 -12.13 14.36
CA ARG A 81 11.48 -12.28 14.57
C ARG A 81 11.02 -11.39 15.71
N GLU A 82 11.71 -11.40 16.84
CA GLU A 82 11.34 -10.58 18.00
C GLU A 82 11.40 -9.08 17.70
N GLN A 83 12.50 -8.60 17.12
CA GLN A 83 12.62 -7.21 16.67
C GLN A 83 11.51 -6.83 15.67
N THR A 84 11.08 -7.77 14.82
CA THR A 84 9.98 -7.54 13.87
C THR A 84 8.63 -7.49 14.59
N ARG A 85 8.35 -8.36 15.57
CA ARG A 85 7.13 -8.29 16.39
C ARG A 85 7.02 -6.95 17.08
N GLU A 86 8.09 -6.47 17.71
CA GLU A 86 8.08 -5.16 18.36
C GLU A 86 7.78 -4.03 17.38
N LYS A 87 8.41 -4.04 16.19
CA LYS A 87 8.16 -3.01 15.15
C LYS A 87 6.70 -3.04 14.71
N LEU A 88 6.12 -4.23 14.54
CA LEU A 88 4.72 -4.40 14.19
C LEU A 88 3.78 -3.93 15.31
N ASN A 89 4.08 -4.26 16.57
CA ASN A 89 3.30 -3.81 17.72
C ASN A 89 3.33 -2.28 17.86
N ARG A 90 4.51 -1.67 17.72
CA ARG A 90 4.65 -0.20 17.68
C ARG A 90 3.81 0.40 16.55
N PHE A 91 3.83 -0.19 15.36
CA PHE A 91 3.03 0.28 14.22
C PHE A 91 1.52 0.13 14.44
N LYS A 92 1.07 -1.00 15.02
CA LYS A 92 -0.33 -1.25 15.37
C LYS A 92 -0.87 -0.19 16.33
N ASN A 93 -0.04 0.22 17.30
CA ASN A 93 -0.39 1.19 18.32
C ASN A 93 -0.29 2.67 17.87
N LEU A 94 0.13 2.94 16.62
CA LEU A 94 0.08 4.30 16.07
C LEU A 94 -1.37 4.77 15.88
N SER A 95 -1.60 6.06 16.10
CA SER A 95 -2.88 6.71 15.78
C SER A 95 -3.16 6.65 14.27
N PRO A 96 -4.43 6.79 13.83
CA PRO A 96 -4.78 6.85 12.42
C PRO A 96 -3.97 7.91 11.64
N GLU A 97 -3.79 9.09 12.21
CA GLU A 97 -3.04 10.21 11.62
C GLU A 97 -1.56 9.84 11.47
N GLN A 98 -0.97 9.23 12.51
CA GLN A 98 0.40 8.75 12.48
C GLN A 98 0.60 7.66 11.42
N LYS A 99 -0.35 6.72 11.29
CA LYS A 99 -0.32 5.67 10.24
C LYS A 99 -0.39 6.28 8.85
N THR A 100 -1.27 7.26 8.62
CA THR A 100 -1.37 8.00 7.35
C THR A 100 -0.06 8.68 7.00
N LEU A 101 0.55 9.36 7.97
CA LEU A 101 1.83 10.03 7.79
C LEU A 101 2.98 9.05 7.49
N VAL A 102 2.99 7.86 8.11
CA VAL A 102 3.97 6.81 7.79
C VAL A 102 3.76 6.29 6.36
N LYS A 103 2.51 6.04 5.94
CA LYS A 103 2.20 5.62 4.57
C LYS A 103 2.65 6.65 3.54
N GLU A 104 2.38 7.93 3.78
CA GLU A 104 2.80 9.01 2.89
C GLU A 104 4.32 9.09 2.76
N ARG A 105 5.04 9.07 3.89
CA ARG A 105 6.51 9.08 3.90
C ARG A 105 7.10 7.88 3.18
N MET A 106 6.49 6.71 3.36
CA MET A 106 6.90 5.50 2.64
C MET A 106 6.66 5.63 1.13
N ARG A 107 5.54 6.25 0.71
CA ARG A 107 5.26 6.55 -0.70
C ARG A 107 6.33 7.48 -1.28
N GLN A 108 6.61 8.60 -0.61
CA GLN A 108 7.66 9.54 -1.03
C GLN A 108 9.04 8.87 -1.09
N PHE A 109 9.37 8.04 -0.09
CA PHE A 109 10.63 7.31 -0.07
C PHE A 109 10.74 6.33 -1.25
N LYS A 110 9.67 5.62 -1.60
CA LYS A 110 9.65 4.68 -2.74
C LYS A 110 9.79 5.38 -4.10
N GLN A 111 9.39 6.65 -4.19
CA GLN A 111 9.56 7.47 -5.41
C GLN A 111 11.01 7.94 -5.62
N LEU A 112 11.88 7.84 -4.60
CA LEU A 112 13.28 8.20 -4.76
C LEU A 112 14.01 7.19 -5.67
N PRO A 113 14.96 7.64 -6.52
CA PRO A 113 15.85 6.77 -7.28
C PRO A 113 16.49 5.70 -6.39
N PRO A 114 16.69 4.46 -6.88
CA PRO A 114 17.29 3.36 -6.11
C PRO A 114 18.58 3.74 -5.38
N GLU A 115 19.48 4.47 -6.07
CA GLU A 115 20.74 4.94 -5.48
C GLU A 115 20.53 5.92 -4.34
N LYS A 116 19.59 6.86 -4.47
CA LYS A 116 19.24 7.78 -3.38
C LYS A 116 18.66 7.02 -2.18
N ARG A 117 17.82 5.99 -2.42
CA ARG A 117 17.30 5.13 -1.34
C ARG A 117 18.41 4.34 -0.64
N LYS A 118 19.37 3.81 -1.41
CA LYS A 118 20.54 3.09 -0.89
C LYS A 118 21.41 4.02 -0.04
N ALA A 119 21.78 5.18 -0.57
CA ALA A 119 22.57 6.19 0.14
C ALA A 119 21.92 6.64 1.46
N LEU A 120 20.59 6.86 1.46
CA LEU A 120 19.86 7.19 2.69
C LEU A 120 19.89 6.06 3.73
N ARG A 121 19.72 4.81 3.29
CA ARG A 121 19.77 3.64 4.18
C ARG A 121 21.17 3.44 4.75
N GLU A 122 22.22 3.54 3.94
CA GLU A 122 23.61 3.41 4.40
C GLU A 122 23.99 4.55 5.34
N ARG A 123 23.63 5.79 5.00
CA ARG A 123 23.86 6.93 5.90
C ARG A 123 23.16 6.73 7.26
N TRP A 124 21.93 6.21 7.26
CA TRP A 124 21.25 5.89 8.51
C TRP A 124 21.93 4.73 9.24
N LYS A 125 22.28 3.64 8.56
CA LYS A 125 22.96 2.48 9.14
C LYS A 125 24.27 2.88 9.81
N ASN A 126 25.09 3.66 9.11
CA ASN A 126 26.44 4.07 9.53
C ASN A 126 26.45 5.29 10.46
N MET A 127 25.30 5.89 10.76
CA MET A 127 25.23 6.95 11.77
C MET A 127 25.52 6.37 13.16
N ASP A 128 26.37 7.08 13.91
CA ASP A 128 26.77 6.75 15.27
C ASP A 128 25.54 6.42 16.18
N PRO A 129 25.57 5.27 16.90
CA PRO A 129 24.45 4.83 17.74
C PRO A 129 24.03 5.85 18.82
N GLU A 130 25.00 6.56 19.40
CA GLU A 130 24.77 7.56 20.42
C GLU A 130 24.08 8.79 19.81
N LYS A 131 24.53 9.23 18.63
CA LYS A 131 23.84 10.30 17.85
C LYS A 131 22.40 9.91 17.52
N LYS A 132 22.15 8.65 17.14
CA LYS A 132 20.78 8.14 16.92
C LYS A 132 19.95 8.16 18.19
N ALA A 133 20.52 7.73 19.32
CA ALA A 133 19.83 7.72 20.60
C ALA A 133 19.46 9.15 21.03
N ARG A 134 20.41 10.09 21.02
CA ARG A 134 20.16 11.50 21.31
C ARG A 134 19.12 12.12 20.38
N PHE A 135 19.15 11.80 19.09
CA PHE A 135 18.13 12.28 18.16
C PHE A 135 16.74 11.73 18.48
N ARG A 136 16.62 10.42 18.75
CA ARG A 136 15.35 9.79 19.15
C ARG A 136 14.79 10.39 20.44
N GLU A 137 15.64 10.58 21.44
CA GLU A 137 15.24 11.14 22.73
C GLU A 137 14.75 12.58 22.59
N ARG A 138 15.49 13.41 21.84
CA ARG A 138 15.08 14.77 21.52
C ARG A 138 13.72 14.81 20.83
N VAL A 139 13.50 13.96 19.82
CA VAL A 139 12.23 13.90 19.09
C VAL A 139 11.10 13.41 20.00
N LYS A 140 11.36 12.41 20.86
CA LYS A 140 10.39 11.90 21.83
C LYS A 140 9.89 13.00 22.75
N ASN A 141 10.78 13.87 23.23
CA ASN A 141 10.47 14.95 24.17
C ASN A 141 9.97 16.25 23.51
N MET A 142 9.90 16.31 22.18
CA MET A 142 9.33 17.45 21.46
C MET A 142 7.80 17.42 21.40
N SER A 143 7.18 18.60 21.48
CA SER A 143 5.76 18.79 21.14
C SER A 143 5.48 18.54 19.65
N PRO A 144 4.21 18.29 19.25
CA PRO A 144 3.83 18.20 17.85
C PRO A 144 4.27 19.41 17.00
N GLU A 145 4.17 20.62 17.56
CA GLU A 145 4.53 21.90 16.94
C GLU A 145 6.05 21.97 16.73
N GLN A 146 6.84 21.65 17.76
CA GLN A 146 8.30 21.61 17.65
C GLN A 146 8.78 20.59 16.61
N ARG A 147 8.10 19.43 16.50
CA ARG A 147 8.39 18.44 15.46
C ARG A 147 8.05 18.96 14.07
N LYS A 148 6.97 19.74 13.92
CA LYS A 148 6.57 20.37 12.66
C LYS A 148 7.61 21.41 12.24
N GLU A 149 8.00 22.30 13.14
CA GLU A 149 9.02 23.33 12.89
C GLU A 149 10.37 22.71 12.52
N MET A 150 10.83 21.70 13.27
CA MET A 150 12.08 20.99 12.95
C MET A 150 12.03 20.41 11.53
N ARG A 151 10.89 19.85 11.11
CA ARG A 151 10.70 19.30 9.76
C ARG A 151 10.78 20.40 8.70
N GLU A 152 10.13 21.53 8.92
CA GLU A 152 10.13 22.67 8.01
C GLU A 152 11.56 23.23 7.83
N LYS A 153 12.29 23.44 8.93
CA LYS A 153 13.71 23.84 8.89
C LYS A 153 14.59 22.87 8.11
N ILE A 154 14.37 21.56 8.26
CA ILE A 154 15.11 20.54 7.50
C ILE A 154 14.77 20.61 6.01
N GLN A 155 13.51 20.86 5.66
CA GLN A 155 13.07 20.98 4.26
C GLN A 155 13.63 22.23 3.60
N GLU A 156 13.59 23.37 4.28
CA GLU A 156 14.14 24.65 3.79
C GLU A 156 15.64 24.53 3.51
N ARG A 157 16.41 23.98 4.46
CA ARG A 157 17.85 23.71 4.28
C ARG A 157 18.17 22.79 3.09
N ARG A 158 17.23 21.93 2.69
CA ARG A 158 17.38 21.06 1.52
C ARG A 158 17.02 21.75 0.21
N LYS A 159 16.15 22.76 0.23
CA LYS A 159 15.80 23.57 -0.95
C LYS A 159 16.90 24.59 -1.27
N ASN A 160 17.57 25.11 -0.24
CA ASN A 160 18.61 26.14 -0.35
C ASN A 160 20.02 25.55 -0.56
N ARG A 161 20.14 24.25 -0.87
CA ARG A 161 21.38 23.54 -1.17
C ARG A 161 21.30 22.98 -2.58
#